data_AF-A0A9W6UU81-F1
#
_entry.id   AF-A0A9W6UU81-F1
#
_cell.length_a   1.000
_cell.length_b   1.000
_cell.length_c   1.000
_cell.angle_alpha   90.00
_cell.angle_beta   90.00
_cell.angle_gamma   90.00
#
_symmetry.space_group_name_H-M   'P 1'
#
loop_
_entity.id
_entity.type
_entity.pdbx_description
1 polymer ?
#
loop_
_entity_poly.entity_id
_entity_poly.type
_entity_poly.pdbx_seq_one_letter_code
_entity_poly.pdbx_strand_id
1 'polypeptide(L)'
;MRDKPSHALVDVARSVGTAGVTAMASIPGLLAAVDQHAAAVRDLLSASGQTLDAESLGEYLVSFTESALQRGWTPGDTRDWEFVRIVAICWLMTRHDY
;
A
#
# COMPACT_ATOMS: atom_id res chain seq x y z
N MET A 1 -16.08 -24.63 -6.07
CA MET A 1 -15.50 -24.01 -4.87
C MET A 1 -14.22 -23.29 -5.28
N ARG A 2 -14.31 -22.03 -5.70
CA ARG A 2 -13.16 -21.14 -5.97
C ARG A 2 -13.46 -19.81 -5.31
N ASP A 3 -13.12 -19.70 -4.03
CA ASP A 3 -12.76 -18.42 -3.42
C ASP A 3 -11.22 -18.36 -3.43
N LYS A 4 -10.51 -17.27 -3.77
CA LYS A 4 -10.77 -16.06 -4.57
C LYS A 4 -9.40 -15.36 -4.60
N PRO A 5 -8.74 -15.12 -5.74
CA PRO A 5 -7.46 -14.39 -5.78
C PRO A 5 -7.53 -13.04 -5.05
N SER A 6 -8.70 -12.40 -5.00
CA SER A 6 -8.94 -11.15 -4.27
C SER A 6 -8.80 -11.24 -2.74
N HIS A 7 -9.16 -12.36 -2.09
CA HIS A 7 -9.06 -12.45 -0.62
C HIS A 7 -7.61 -12.54 -0.16
N ALA A 8 -6.81 -13.37 -0.85
CA ALA A 8 -5.38 -13.50 -0.57
C ALA A 8 -4.63 -12.18 -0.78
N LEU A 9 -4.99 -11.42 -1.82
CA LEU A 9 -4.43 -10.08 -2.07
C LEU A 9 -4.70 -9.12 -0.92
N VAL A 10 -5.95 -9.06 -0.48
CA VAL A 10 -6.37 -8.23 0.64
C VAL A 10 -5.67 -8.64 1.93
N ASP A 11 -5.45 -9.94 2.16
CA ASP A 11 -4.73 -10.43 3.34
C ASP A 11 -3.25 -10.02 3.33
N VAL A 12 -2.58 -10.13 2.16
CA VAL A 12 -1.20 -9.66 2.00
C VAL A 12 -1.10 -8.16 2.26
N ALA A 13 -1.95 -7.36 1.60
CA ALA A 13 -1.96 -5.92 1.76
C ALA A 13 -2.21 -5.51 3.22
N ARG A 14 -3.19 -6.15 3.89
CA ARG A 14 -3.51 -5.89 5.30
C ARG A 14 -2.35 -6.24 6.23
N SER A 15 -1.72 -7.40 6.02
CA SER A 15 -0.59 -7.86 6.84
C SER A 15 0.59 -6.88 6.74
N VAL A 16 0.99 -6.54 5.50
CA VAL A 16 2.07 -5.59 5.23
C VAL A 16 1.74 -4.20 5.77
N GLY A 17 0.54 -3.70 5.50
CA GLY A 17 0.08 -2.40 5.97
C GLY A 17 0.13 -2.28 7.50
N THR A 18 -0.43 -3.27 8.22
CA THR A 18 -0.46 -3.28 9.69
C THR A 18 0.95 -3.30 10.28
N ALA A 19 1.81 -4.18 9.76
CA ALA A 19 3.19 -4.30 10.23
C ALA A 19 4.00 -3.03 9.95
N GLY A 20 3.89 -2.47 8.75
CA GLY A 20 4.64 -1.27 8.37
C GLY A 20 4.17 0.01 9.07
N VAL A 21 2.86 0.19 9.26
CA VAL A 21 2.28 1.30 10.04
C VAL A 21 2.74 1.26 11.50
N THR A 22 2.92 0.06 12.06
CA THR A 22 3.51 -0.07 13.39
C THR A 22 5.01 0.26 13.37
N ALA A 23 5.75 -0.26 12.38
CA ALA A 23 7.20 -0.14 12.30
C ALA A 23 7.70 1.30 12.05
N MET A 24 6.96 2.12 11.29
CA MET A 24 7.37 3.50 10.99
C MET A 24 7.52 4.37 12.23
N ALA A 25 6.83 4.05 13.33
CA ALA A 25 6.94 4.77 14.59
C ALA A 25 8.35 4.66 15.22
N SER A 26 9.09 3.60 14.89
CA SER A 26 10.40 3.30 15.48
C SER A 26 11.55 3.36 14.47
N ILE A 27 11.26 3.53 13.18
CA ILE A 27 12.25 3.49 12.09
C ILE A 27 12.14 4.77 11.26
N PRO A 28 12.90 5.84 11.58
CA PRO A 28 12.81 7.13 10.88
C PRO A 28 13.03 7.03 9.35
N GLY A 29 13.94 6.15 8.91
CA GLY A 29 14.18 5.92 7.49
C GLY A 29 12.97 5.32 6.77
N LEU A 30 12.20 4.46 7.44
CA LEU A 30 10.97 3.89 6.90
C LEU A 30 9.87 4.97 6.84
N LEU A 31 9.73 5.79 7.89
CA LEU A 31 8.78 6.91 7.87
C LEU A 31 9.04 7.85 6.69
N ALA A 32 10.30 8.25 6.48
CA ALA A 32 10.66 9.10 5.36
C ALA A 32 10.35 8.46 3.98
N ALA A 33 10.62 7.16 3.83
CA ALA A 33 10.31 6.44 2.59
C ALA A 33 8.79 6.33 2.36
N VAL A 34 8.02 6.09 3.43
CA VAL A 34 6.55 6.07 3.39
C VAL A 34 5.99 7.43 2.97
N ASP A 35 6.48 8.52 3.55
CA ASP A 35 6.04 9.88 3.20
C ASP A 35 6.30 10.19 1.72
N GLN A 36 7.48 9.81 1.20
CA GLN A 36 7.81 9.97 -0.22
C GLN A 36 6.88 9.15 -1.13
N HIS A 37 6.61 7.90 -0.79
CA HIS A 37 5.69 7.06 -1.54
C HIS A 37 4.26 7.59 -1.47
N ALA A 38 3.82 8.08 -0.30
CA ALA A 38 2.50 8.68 -0.13
C ALA A 38 2.33 9.92 -1.01
N ALA A 39 3.32 10.81 -1.08
CA ALA A 39 3.31 11.94 -2.01
C ALA A 39 3.18 11.46 -3.47
N ALA A 40 3.99 10.48 -3.88
CA ALA A 40 3.92 9.93 -5.23
C ALA A 40 2.58 9.23 -5.57
N VAL A 41 1.89 8.62 -4.59
CA VAL A 41 0.52 8.07 -4.81
C VAL A 41 -0.48 9.20 -5.04
N ARG A 42 -0.43 10.28 -4.24
CA ARG A 42 -1.32 11.43 -4.43
C ARG A 42 -1.12 12.07 -5.80
N ASP A 43 0.13 12.25 -6.22
CA ASP A 43 0.47 12.81 -7.53
C ASP A 43 -0.05 11.90 -8.66
N LEU A 44 0.11 10.58 -8.52
CA LEU A 44 -0.37 9.60 -9.50
C LEU A 44 -1.89 9.65 -9.65
N LEU A 45 -2.64 9.61 -8.55
CA LEU A 45 -4.10 9.66 -8.56
C LEU A 45 -4.61 11.00 -9.10
N SER A 46 -3.98 12.11 -8.70
CA SER A 46 -4.33 13.42 -9.24
C SER A 46 -4.06 13.51 -10.74
N ALA A 47 -2.96 12.94 -11.22
CA ALA A 47 -2.62 12.93 -12.65
C ALA A 47 -3.52 12.00 -13.48
N SER A 48 -4.09 10.95 -12.88
CA SER A 48 -5.10 10.09 -13.51
C SER A 48 -6.52 10.67 -13.47
N GLY A 49 -6.71 11.84 -12.85
CA GLY A 49 -8.02 12.47 -12.67
C GLY A 49 -8.90 11.79 -11.61
N GLN A 50 -8.32 10.91 -10.80
CA GLN A 50 -9.01 10.25 -9.69
C GLN A 50 -9.04 11.15 -8.46
N THR A 51 -10.08 10.99 -7.66
CA THR A 51 -10.20 11.61 -6.35
C THR A 51 -9.30 10.90 -5.34
N LEU A 52 -8.75 11.65 -4.39
CA LEU A 52 -7.99 11.06 -3.28
C LEU A 52 -8.95 10.65 -2.16
N ASP A 53 -9.63 9.51 -2.36
CA ASP A 53 -10.58 8.91 -1.41
C ASP A 53 -10.28 7.43 -1.15
N ALA A 54 -10.99 6.84 -0.19
CA ALA A 54 -10.80 5.45 0.20
C ALA A 54 -11.08 4.45 -0.91
N GLU A 55 -12.03 4.73 -1.81
CA GLU A 55 -12.35 3.87 -2.95
C GLU A 55 -11.18 3.83 -3.92
N SER A 56 -10.70 4.99 -4.38
CA SER A 56 -9.59 5.10 -5.32
C SER A 56 -8.29 4.54 -4.74
N LEU A 57 -8.03 4.76 -3.45
CA LEU A 57 -6.88 4.18 -2.75
C LEU A 57 -7.00 2.65 -2.60
N GLY A 58 -8.20 2.15 -2.33
CA GLY A 58 -8.47 0.71 -2.21
C GLY A 58 -8.30 -0.04 -3.53
N GLU A 59 -8.84 0.52 -4.62
CA GLU A 59 -8.64 -0.01 -5.97
C GLU A 59 -7.16 -0.03 -6.35
N TYR A 60 -6.46 1.09 -6.12
CA TYR A 60 -5.03 1.20 -6.37
C TYR A 60 -4.24 0.17 -5.56
N LEU A 61 -4.56 -0.01 -4.27
CA LEU A 61 -3.91 -0.99 -3.39
C LEU A 61 -4.04 -2.42 -3.92
N VAL A 62 -5.25 -2.81 -4.33
CA VAL A 62 -5.53 -4.17 -4.84
C VAL A 62 -4.78 -4.40 -6.15
N SER A 63 -4.92 -3.51 -7.14
CA SER A 63 -4.25 -3.66 -8.43
C SER A 63 -2.73 -3.61 -8.30
N PHE A 64 -2.20 -2.77 -7.41
CA PHE A 64 -0.77 -2.70 -7.12
C PHE A 64 -0.25 -4.00 -6.50
N THR A 65 -0.92 -4.49 -5.46
CA THR A 65 -0.53 -5.72 -4.75
C THR A 65 -0.59 -6.92 -5.68
N GLU A 66 -1.64 -7.00 -6.50
CA GLU A 66 -1.79 -8.06 -7.51
C GLU A 66 -0.63 -8.04 -8.50
N SER A 67 -0.34 -6.87 -9.07
CA SER A 67 0.76 -6.71 -10.03
C SER A 67 2.11 -7.06 -9.40
N ALA A 68 2.34 -6.71 -8.13
CA ALA A 68 3.56 -7.05 -7.40
C ALA A 68 3.73 -8.57 -7.23
N LEU A 69 2.68 -9.26 -6.75
CA LEU A 69 2.70 -10.71 -6.59
C LEU A 69 2.88 -11.43 -7.93
N GLN A 70 2.22 -10.96 -8.99
CA GLN A 70 2.39 -11.53 -10.34
C GLN A 70 3.82 -11.39 -10.88
N ARG A 71 4.57 -10.36 -10.46
CA ARG A 71 6.00 -10.20 -10.75
C ARG A 71 6.91 -11.04 -9.86
N GLY A 72 6.36 -11.82 -8.93
CA GLY A 72 7.11 -12.68 -8.02
C GLY A 72 7.60 -11.96 -6.76
N TRP A 73 7.11 -10.77 -6.45
CA TRP A 73 7.40 -10.14 -5.17
C TRP A 73 6.77 -10.95 -4.03
N THR A 74 7.51 -11.10 -2.93
CA THR A 74 7.04 -11.69 -1.68
C THR A 74 7.43 -10.76 -0.52
N PRO A 75 6.52 -10.48 0.43
CA PRO A 75 6.85 -9.63 1.57
C PRO A 75 8.00 -10.23 2.40
N GLY A 76 9.09 -9.48 2.59
CA GLY A 76 10.25 -9.95 3.36
C GLY A 76 11.18 -8.86 3.86
N ASP A 77 11.27 -7.70 3.19
CA ASP A 77 12.13 -6.59 3.59
C ASP A 77 11.36 -5.27 3.64
N THR A 78 11.53 -4.54 4.75
CA THR A 78 10.94 -3.20 4.93
C THR A 78 11.48 -2.14 3.97
N ARG A 79 12.57 -2.45 3.25
CA ARG A 79 13.18 -1.59 2.22
C ARG A 79 12.68 -1.91 0.82
N ASP A 80 11.90 -2.97 0.65
CA ASP A 80 11.31 -3.30 -0.64
C ASP A 80 10.40 -2.16 -1.09
N TRP A 81 10.53 -1.76 -2.34
CA TRP A 81 9.73 -0.67 -2.89
C TRP A 81 8.24 -1.00 -2.83
N GLU A 82 7.86 -2.25 -3.12
CA GLU A 82 6.50 -2.77 -2.99
C GLU A 82 5.99 -2.72 -1.54
N PHE A 83 6.82 -3.11 -0.58
CA PHE A 83 6.48 -3.04 0.84
C PHE A 83 6.17 -1.60 1.23
N VAL A 84 7.09 -0.67 0.96
CA VAL A 84 6.93 0.74 1.32
C VAL A 84 5.71 1.36 0.61
N ARG A 85 5.45 1.00 -0.66
CA ARG A 85 4.26 1.48 -1.39
C ARG A 85 2.96 0.99 -0.76
N ILE A 86 2.86 -0.28 -0.39
CA ILE A 86 1.67 -0.82 0.27
C ILE A 86 1.45 -0.14 1.63
N VAL A 87 2.51 0.01 2.43
CA VAL A 87 2.44 0.71 3.71
C VAL A 87 2.00 2.16 3.55
N ALA A 88 2.50 2.86 2.53
CA ALA A 88 2.11 4.24 2.25
C ALA A 88 0.62 4.37 1.88
N ILE A 89 0.08 3.45 1.08
CA ILE A 89 -1.36 3.47 0.73
C ILE A 89 -2.20 3.18 1.98
N CYS A 90 -1.86 2.16 2.76
CA CYS A 90 -2.55 1.87 4.01
C CYS A 90 -2.48 3.04 5.00
N TRP A 91 -1.33 3.70 5.11
CA TRP A 91 -1.17 4.89 5.95
C TRP A 91 -2.04 6.06 5.49
N LEU A 92 -2.14 6.31 4.18
CA LEU A 92 -3.06 7.31 3.62
C LEU A 92 -4.51 7.01 4.01
N MET A 93 -4.94 5.75 3.88
CA MET A 93 -6.28 5.31 4.27
C MET A 93 -6.53 5.48 5.77
N THR A 94 -5.52 5.32 6.64
CA THR A 94 -5.69 5.55 8.09
C THR A 94 -5.72 7.00 8.52
N ARG A 95 -5.21 7.94 7.69
CA ARG A 95 -5.12 9.37 8.04
C ARG A 95 -6.31 10.19 7.59
N HIS A 96 -6.97 9.72 6.54
CA HIS A 96 -8.20 10.29 6.06
C HIS A 96 -9.29 9.31 6.48
N ASP A 97 -9.84 9.49 7.69
CA ASP A 97 -11.00 8.73 8.17
C ASP A 97 -12.15 8.89 7.15
N TYR A 98 -12.21 7.96 6.20
CA TYR A 98 -13.29 7.77 5.23
C TYR A 98 -14.06 6.52 5.60
#